data_AF-A0A552ALG5-F1
#
_entry.id   AF-A0A552ALG5-F1
#
_cell.length_a   1.000
_cell.length_b   1.000
_cell.length_c   1.000
_cell.angle_alpha   90.00
_cell.angle_beta   90.00
_cell.angle_gamma   90.00
#
_symmetry.space_group_name_H-M   'P 1'
#
loop_
_entity.id
_entity.type
_entity.pdbx_description
1 polymer ?
#
loop_
_entity_poly.entity_id
_entity_poly.type
_entity_poly.pdbx_seq_one_letter_code
_entity_poly.pdbx_strand_id
1 'polypeptide(L)'
;MILLVGAKKLYKGDAGFQKLSDFFYISRIFHYENLEKVEFQLEKNLSEIVIKRSNCIDQRISVQDFIDKANDIFKAIINSQGRSFSIPAIEDFLKSINCQTIKQDSRNVKDI
;
A
#
# COMPACT_ATOMS: atom_id res chain seq x y z
N MET A 1 -0.58 2.46 -2.64
CA MET A 1 0.16 1.29 -2.09
C MET A 1 -0.59 0.68 -0.90
N ILE A 2 -0.79 1.41 0.21
CA ILE A 2 -1.45 0.90 1.44
C ILE A 2 -2.80 0.23 1.17
N LEU A 3 -3.74 0.90 0.50
CA LEU A 3 -5.06 0.33 0.18
C LEU A 3 -5.00 -0.93 -0.72
N LEU A 4 -4.00 -1.03 -1.59
CA LEU A 4 -3.88 -2.12 -2.56
C LEU A 4 -3.38 -3.41 -1.92
N VAL A 5 -2.41 -3.34 -0.99
CA VAL A 5 -1.93 -4.56 -0.29
C VAL A 5 -3.05 -5.15 0.57
N GLY A 6 -3.80 -4.30 1.29
CA GLY A 6 -4.86 -4.73 2.21
C GLY A 6 -6.09 -5.29 1.49
N ALA A 7 -6.43 -4.76 0.32
CA ALA A 7 -7.61 -5.19 -0.43
C ALA A 7 -7.53 -6.64 -0.92
N LYS A 8 -6.32 -7.23 -1.03
CA LYS A 8 -6.02 -8.57 -1.61
C LYS A 8 -6.44 -8.76 -3.07
N LYS A 9 -7.38 -7.97 -3.57
CA LYS A 9 -8.03 -8.07 -4.86
C LYS A 9 -7.97 -6.71 -5.57
N LEU A 10 -7.47 -6.71 -6.80
CA LEU A 10 -7.56 -5.59 -7.72
C LEU A 10 -8.67 -5.89 -8.73
N TYR A 11 -9.76 -5.15 -8.66
CA TYR A 11 -10.87 -5.33 -9.60
C TYR A 11 -10.51 -4.71 -10.94
N LYS A 12 -10.87 -5.38 -12.05
CA LYS A 12 -10.69 -4.81 -13.38
C LYS A 12 -11.61 -3.59 -13.52
N GLY A 13 -11.09 -2.52 -14.12
CA GLY A 13 -11.91 -1.38 -14.55
C GLY A 13 -12.21 -1.50 -16.05
N ASP A 14 -13.38 -1.04 -16.47
CA ASP A 14 -13.64 -0.79 -17.90
C ASP A 14 -13.11 0.58 -18.33
N ALA A 15 -13.26 0.91 -19.62
CA ALA A 15 -12.86 2.22 -20.17
C ALA A 15 -13.64 3.41 -19.58
N GLY A 16 -14.76 3.15 -18.88
CA GLY A 16 -15.54 4.13 -18.12
C GLY A 16 -15.18 4.18 -16.63
N PHE A 17 -14.09 3.52 -16.21
CA PHE A 17 -13.67 3.38 -14.81
C PHE A 17 -14.68 2.67 -13.90
N GLN A 18 -15.62 1.92 -14.49
CA GLN A 18 -16.55 1.11 -13.72
C GLN A 18 -15.89 -0.18 -13.26
N LYS A 19 -16.17 -0.56 -12.02
CA LYS A 19 -15.64 -1.77 -11.39
C LYS A 19 -16.31 -3.00 -11.99
N LEU A 20 -15.54 -3.84 -12.68
CA LEU A 20 -15.98 -5.14 -13.17
C LEU A 20 -15.94 -6.18 -12.04
N SER A 21 -16.72 -7.26 -12.19
CA SER A 21 -16.78 -8.38 -11.23
C SER A 21 -15.47 -9.17 -11.15
N ASP A 22 -14.70 -9.17 -12.24
CA ASP A 22 -13.39 -9.81 -12.32
C ASP A 22 -12.33 -9.09 -11.48
N PHE A 23 -11.45 -9.86 -10.84
CA PHE A 23 -10.35 -9.31 -10.06
C PHE A 23 -9.07 -10.13 -10.17
N PHE A 24 -7.93 -9.47 -9.94
CA PHE A 24 -6.62 -10.08 -9.77
C PHE A 24 -6.26 -10.19 -8.30
N TYR A 25 -5.61 -11.28 -7.89
CA TYR A 25 -5.04 -11.37 -6.56
C TYR A 25 -3.73 -10.60 -6.50
N ILE A 26 -3.62 -9.70 -5.53
CA ILE A 26 -2.38 -8.96 -5.25
C ILE A 26 -1.56 -9.82 -4.29
N SER A 27 -0.52 -10.50 -4.80
CA SER A 27 0.41 -11.29 -3.98
C SER A 27 1.64 -10.48 -3.54
N ARG A 28 2.00 -9.44 -4.29
CA ARG A 28 3.18 -8.62 -4.03
C ARG A 28 3.02 -7.20 -4.60
N ILE A 29 3.51 -6.20 -3.87
CA ILE A 29 3.65 -4.82 -4.34
C ILE A 29 5.11 -4.39 -4.19
N PHE A 30 5.62 -3.72 -5.22
CA PHE A 30 6.93 -3.08 -5.19
C PHE A 30 6.75 -1.57 -5.05
N HIS A 31 7.54 -0.98 -4.16
CA HIS A 31 7.64 0.45 -3.96
C HIS A 31 9.12 0.83 -3.96
N TYR A 32 9.45 2.00 -4.50
CA TYR A 32 10.81 2.53 -4.49
C TYR A 32 10.82 3.79 -3.64
N GLU A 33 11.67 3.79 -2.62
CA GLU A 33 11.84 4.88 -1.67
C GLU A 33 13.33 5.21 -1.58
N ASN A 34 13.73 6.47 -1.83
CA ASN A 34 15.14 6.89 -1.80
C ASN A 34 16.10 5.98 -2.61
N LEU A 35 15.65 5.50 -3.77
CA LEU A 35 16.35 4.52 -4.63
C LEU A 35 16.43 3.09 -4.07
N GLU A 36 15.89 2.84 -2.87
CA GLU A 36 15.77 1.51 -2.29
C GLU A 36 14.46 0.85 -2.73
N LYS A 37 14.53 -0.46 -3.04
CA LYS A 37 13.37 -1.27 -3.36
C LYS A 37 12.77 -1.84 -2.08
N VAL A 38 11.52 -1.48 -1.82
CA VAL A 38 10.66 -2.03 -0.77
C VAL A 38 9.65 -3.00 -1.40
N GLU A 39 9.61 -4.22 -0.91
CA GLU A 39 8.68 -5.27 -1.34
C GLU A 39 7.70 -5.60 -0.22
N PHE A 40 6.41 -5.47 -0.51
CA PHE A 40 5.33 -5.94 0.35
C PHE A 40 4.81 -7.24 -0.24
N GLN A 41 5.03 -8.37 0.43
CA GLN A 41 4.60 -9.68 -0.04
C GLN A 41 3.56 -10.26 0.92
N LEU A 42 2.43 -10.71 0.36
CA LEU A 42 1.44 -11.49 1.10
C LEU A 42 1.93 -12.93 1.24
N GLU A 43 1.92 -13.47 2.46
CA GLU A 43 2.27 -14.88 2.70
C GLU A 43 1.23 -15.84 2.12
N LYS A 44 1.66 -17.08 1.85
CA LYS A 44 0.79 -18.11 1.25
C LYS A 44 -0.43 -18.44 2.11
N ASN A 45 -0.30 -18.32 3.42
CA ASN A 45 -1.38 -18.52 4.40
C ASN A 45 -2.34 -17.32 4.51
N LEU A 46 -2.08 -16.22 3.79
CA LEU A 46 -2.89 -15.00 3.74
C LEU A 46 -3.08 -14.31 5.10
N SER A 47 -2.28 -14.64 6.11
CA SER A 47 -2.37 -14.09 7.46
C SER A 47 -1.39 -12.95 7.72
N GLU A 48 -0.28 -12.89 6.97
CA GLU A 48 0.80 -11.94 7.19
C GLU A 48 1.27 -11.28 5.89
N ILE A 49 1.75 -10.05 6.02
CA ILE A 49 2.48 -9.32 4.99
C ILE A 49 3.93 -9.22 5.44
N VAL A 50 4.85 -9.71 4.61
CA VAL A 50 6.29 -9.58 4.78
C VAL A 50 6.76 -8.33 4.03
N ILE A 51 7.43 -7.44 4.73
CA ILE A 51 8.06 -6.25 4.17
C ILE A 51 9.54 -6.56 4.02
N LYS A 52 10.06 -6.46 2.80
CA LYS A 52 11.48 -6.67 2.50
C LYS A 52 12.10 -5.41 1.93
N ARG A 53 13.35 -5.15 2.30
CA ARG A 53 14.19 -4.09 1.72
C ARG A 53 15.46 -4.71 1.21
N SER A 54 15.85 -4.39 -0.02
CA SER A 54 17.09 -4.92 -0.61
C SER A 54 17.21 -6.45 -0.50
N ASN A 55 16.07 -7.16 -0.64
CA ASN A 55 15.89 -8.62 -0.47
C ASN A 55 16.04 -9.17 0.96
N CYS A 56 16.26 -8.34 1.98
CA CYS A 56 16.24 -8.74 3.39
C CYS A 56 14.85 -8.56 3.98
N ILE A 57 14.42 -9.46 4.87
CA ILE A 57 13.18 -9.29 5.63
C ILE A 57 13.40 -8.17 6.65
N ASP A 58 12.63 -7.09 6.50
CA ASP A 58 12.67 -5.94 7.39
C ASP A 58 11.62 -6.10 8.50
N GLN A 59 10.38 -6.45 8.12
CA GLN A 59 9.27 -6.57 9.06
C GLN A 59 8.21 -7.57 8.62
N ARG A 60 7.37 -7.98 9.57
CA ARG A 60 6.12 -8.72 9.33
C ARG A 60 4.98 -8.02 10.06
N ILE A 61 3.83 -7.94 9.40
CA ILE A 61 2.60 -7.38 9.96
C ILE A 61 1.44 -8.32 9.64
N SER A 62 0.51 -8.50 10.59
CA SER A 62 -0.68 -9.28 10.30
C SER A 62 -1.52 -8.55 9.25
N VAL A 63 -2.17 -9.32 8.38
CA VAL A 63 -3.05 -8.77 7.34
C VAL A 63 -4.21 -8.00 7.95
N GLN A 64 -4.73 -8.46 9.09
CA GLN A 64 -5.83 -7.79 9.78
C GLN A 64 -5.40 -6.42 10.29
N ASP A 65 -4.28 -6.33 11.00
CA ASP A 65 -3.75 -5.04 11.51
C ASP A 65 -3.46 -4.09 10.36
N PHE A 66 -2.95 -4.61 9.25
CA PHE A 66 -2.68 -3.82 8.05
C PHE A 66 -3.97 -3.25 7.43
N ILE A 67 -5.02 -4.07 7.32
CA ILE A 67 -6.34 -3.65 6.81
C ILE A 67 -6.99 -2.64 7.74
N ASP A 68 -6.96 -2.87 9.05
CA ASP A 68 -7.58 -1.98 10.03
C ASP A 68 -6.92 -0.60 10.00
N LYS A 69 -5.59 -0.55 10.02
CA LYS A 69 -4.84 0.70 9.87
C LYS A 69 -5.10 1.38 8.52
N ALA A 70 -5.21 0.61 7.43
CA ALA A 70 -5.55 1.16 6.12
C ALA A 70 -6.96 1.77 6.09
N ASN A 71 -7.93 1.14 6.74
CA ASN A 71 -9.30 1.63 6.85
C ASN A 71 -9.38 2.88 7.73
N ASP A 72 -8.64 2.92 8.84
CA ASP A 72 -8.60 4.09 9.72
C ASP A 72 -7.97 5.30 9.02
N ILE A 73 -6.90 5.06 8.27
CA ILE A 73 -6.30 6.06 7.38
C ILE A 73 -7.32 6.53 6.33
N PHE A 74 -8.03 5.61 5.68
CA PHE A 74 -9.01 5.96 4.66
C PHE A 74 -10.15 6.82 5.24
N LYS A 75 -10.69 6.45 6.41
CA LYS A 75 -11.69 7.25 7.11
C LYS A 75 -11.16 8.63 7.47
N ALA A 76 -9.92 8.72 7.97
CA ALA A 76 -9.29 9.99 8.28
C ALA A 76 -9.13 10.86 7.03
N ILE A 77 -8.79 10.29 5.88
CA ILE A 77 -8.72 11.00 4.59
C ILE A 77 -10.08 11.56 4.19
N ILE A 78 -11.12 10.72 4.20
CA ILE A 78 -12.48 11.11 3.80
C ILE A 78 -13.06 12.18 4.73
N ASN A 79 -12.77 12.11 6.02
CA ASN A 79 -13.27 13.06 7.02
C ASN A 79 -12.42 14.33 7.13
N SER A 80 -11.21 14.35 6.57
CA SER A 80 -10.37 15.55 6.56
C SER A 80 -10.85 16.54 5.49
N GLN A 81 -11.12 17.78 5.89
CA GLN A 81 -11.45 18.89 4.97
C GLN A 81 -10.20 19.54 4.34
N GLY A 82 -9.01 19.02 4.68
CA GLY A 82 -7.71 19.52 4.22
C GLY A 82 -7.06 18.62 3.18
N ARG A 83 -5.84 18.97 2.76
CA ARG A 83 -5.03 18.09 1.90
C ARG A 83 -4.80 16.77 2.63
N SER A 84 -5.23 15.67 2.05
CA SER A 84 -5.14 14.30 2.59
C SER A 84 -3.72 13.84 2.99
N PHE A 85 -2.70 14.63 2.66
CA PHE A 85 -1.28 14.35 2.83
C PHE A 85 -0.69 14.79 4.18
N SER A 86 -1.45 15.50 5.02
CA SER A 86 -0.97 15.98 6.34
C SER A 86 -1.68 15.31 7.50
N ILE A 87 -2.14 14.06 7.31
CA ILE A 87 -2.83 13.29 8.35
C ILE A 87 -1.77 12.54 9.17
N PRO A 88 -1.55 12.87 10.46
CA PRO A 88 -0.50 12.25 11.27
C PRO A 88 -0.59 10.72 11.34
N ALA A 89 -1.82 10.18 11.35
CA ALA A 89 -2.06 8.73 11.36
C ALA A 89 -1.45 8.01 10.14
N ILE A 90 -1.33 8.68 9.00
CA ILE A 90 -0.68 8.15 7.80
C ILE A 90 0.83 8.07 8.00
N GLU A 91 1.43 9.16 8.50
CA GLU A 91 2.86 9.23 8.75
C GLU A 91 3.30 8.24 9.83
N ASP A 92 2.51 8.10 10.90
CA ASP A 92 2.79 7.18 12.00
C ASP A 92 2.69 5.72 11.55
N PHE A 93 1.70 5.40 10.71
CA PHE A 93 1.61 4.05 10.16
C PHE A 93 2.78 3.76 9.24
N LEU A 94 3.09 4.66 8.31
CA LEU A 94 4.24 4.52 7.42
C LEU A 94 5.54 4.32 8.21
N LYS A 95 5.80 5.15 9.23
CA LYS A 95 6.94 4.99 10.15
C LYS A 95 6.94 3.64 10.85
N SER A 96 5.78 3.16 11.31
CA SER A 96 5.69 1.84 11.99
C SER A 96 6.09 0.69 11.07
N ILE A 97 5.83 0.87 9.78
CA ILE A 97 6.13 -0.03 8.66
C ILE A 97 7.50 0.30 8.01
N ASN A 98 8.25 1.20 8.67
CA ASN A 98 9.56 1.70 8.29
C ASN A 98 9.61 2.27 6.86
N CYS A 99 8.49 2.83 6.40
CA CYS A 99 8.34 3.55 5.14
C CYS A 99 8.22 5.05 5.46
N GLN A 100 8.90 5.93 4.73
CA GLN A 100 8.96 7.36 5.08
C GLN A 100 8.17 8.25 4.10
N THR A 101 7.88 7.76 2.89
CA THR A 101 7.34 8.58 1.81
C THR A 101 6.22 7.88 1.03
N ILE A 102 5.13 8.61 0.77
CA ILE A 102 4.07 8.21 -0.18
C ILE A 102 4.42 8.66 -1.61
N LYS A 103 5.27 9.68 -1.74
CA LYS A 103 5.65 10.25 -3.03
C LYS A 103 6.36 9.19 -3.86
N GLN A 104 5.70 8.70 -4.91
CA GLN A 104 6.45 8.39 -6.12
C GLN A 104 7.09 9.70 -6.58
N ASP A 105 8.41 9.69 -6.75
CA ASP A 105 9.05 10.77 -7.48
C ASP A 105 8.44 10.81 -8.88
N SER A 106 7.73 11.90 -9.21
CA SER A 106 7.05 12.06 -10.50
C SER A 106 8.02 12.06 -11.68
N ARG A 107 9.34 12.06 -11.40
CA ARG A 107 10.43 11.97 -12.37
C ARG A 107 10.72 10.55 -12.86
N ASN A 108 10.06 9.52 -12.31
CA ASN A 108 10.30 8.12 -12.68
C ASN A 108 9.11 7.44 -13.37
N VAL A 109 8.32 8.22 -14.12
CA VAL A 109 7.44 7.66 -15.16
C VAL A 109 8.32 7.31 -16.34
N LYS A 110 8.77 6.06 -16.43
CA LYS A 110 9.08 5.49 -17.74
C LYS A 110 7.76 5.09 -18.36
N ASP A 111 7.29 5.88 -19.30
CA ASP A 111 6.29 5.45 -20.27
C ASP A 111 6.83 4.20 -20.98
N ILE A 112 6.11 3.08 -20.89
CA ILE A 112 6.28 1.88 -21.71
C ILE A 112 4.88 1.41 -22.11
#